data_AF-A0A520GXB1-F1
#
_entry.id   AF-A0A520GXB1-F1
#
_cell.length_a   1.000
_cell.length_b   1.000
_cell.length_c   1.000
_cell.angle_alpha   90.00
_cell.angle_beta   90.00
_cell.angle_gamma   90.00
#
_symmetry.space_group_name_H-M   'P 1'
#
loop_
_entity.id
_entity.type
_entity.pdbx_description
1 polymer ?
#
loop_
_entity_poly.entity_id
_entity_poly.type
_entity_poly.pdbx_seq_one_letter_code
_entity_poly.pdbx_strand_id
1 'polypeptide(L)'
;MQKFSMPLFHYHYDRFDTPNDETDGFFSLNFYTNSQGDVDRFEVSMDEGQVIFTRKADASLATVETLQQYVGKYQAGSTIIEMAIKNENELFAILPGQPQLRLLPSKPRIFKTKDFADLLVEFVVEGNAITGFKQKDPSGEYLFKKVTSK
;
A
#
# COMPACT_ATOMS: atom_id res chain seq x y z
N MET A 1 8.39 23.59 2.95
CA MET A 1 7.04 23.00 2.71
C MET A 1 6.06 23.78 3.57
N GLN A 2 5.10 24.48 2.96
CA GLN A 2 4.05 25.17 3.72
C GLN A 2 3.06 24.13 4.24
N LYS A 3 2.80 24.14 5.54
CA LYS A 3 1.86 23.22 6.18
C LYS A 3 0.47 23.83 6.08
N PHE A 4 -0.39 23.23 5.25
CA PHE A 4 -1.79 23.62 5.15
C PHE A 4 -2.62 22.84 6.18
N SER A 5 -3.55 23.50 6.85
CA SER A 5 -4.36 22.91 7.92
C SER A 5 -5.81 23.26 7.70
N MET A 6 -6.63 22.30 7.28
CA MET A 6 -8.07 22.45 7.14
C MET A 6 -8.79 21.68 8.25
N PRO A 7 -9.50 22.36 9.17
CA PRO A 7 -10.39 21.68 10.09
C PRO A 7 -11.56 21.06 9.33
N LEU A 8 -11.97 19.86 9.75
CA LEU A 8 -13.07 19.09 9.16
C LEU A 8 -14.11 18.77 10.22
N PHE A 9 -15.38 18.99 9.88
CA PHE A 9 -16.52 18.60 10.70
C PHE A 9 -17.23 17.41 10.06
N HIS A 10 -17.53 16.41 10.86
CA HIS A 10 -18.36 15.30 10.40
C HIS A 10 -19.77 15.82 10.09
N TYR A 11 -20.27 15.50 8.89
CA TYR A 11 -21.62 15.84 8.49
C TYR A 11 -22.51 14.59 8.54
N HIS A 12 -22.42 13.72 7.53
CA HIS A 12 -23.16 12.46 7.47
C HIS A 12 -22.31 11.36 6.83
N TYR A 13 -22.40 10.14 7.36
CA TYR A 13 -21.67 8.97 6.82
C TYR A 13 -20.18 9.30 6.63
N ASP A 14 -19.67 9.11 5.40
CA ASP A 14 -18.29 9.37 5.02
C ASP A 14 -18.06 10.80 4.50
N ARG A 15 -19.01 11.73 4.72
CA ARG A 15 -18.90 13.13 4.32
C ARG A 15 -18.46 14.02 5.47
N PHE A 16 -17.46 14.86 5.19
CA PHE A 16 -16.96 15.88 6.08
C PHE A 16 -16.92 17.23 5.37
N ASP A 17 -17.29 18.28 6.08
CA ASP A 17 -17.31 19.64 5.54
C ASP A 17 -16.24 20.51 6.24
N THR A 18 -15.62 21.44 5.50
CA THR A 18 -14.79 22.49 6.10
C THR A 18 -15.69 23.57 6.74
N PRO A 19 -15.18 24.39 7.68
CA PRO A 19 -15.89 25.61 8.03
C PRO A 19 -16.12 26.46 6.78
N ASN A 20 -17.27 27.14 6.74
CA ASN A 20 -17.53 28.12 5.70
C ASN A 20 -16.74 29.40 6.02
N ASP A 21 -15.53 29.47 5.47
CA ASP A 21 -14.57 30.56 5.67
C ASP A 21 -14.37 31.33 4.36
N GLU A 22 -14.35 32.66 4.41
CA GLU A 22 -14.18 33.51 3.22
C GLU A 22 -12.75 33.44 2.62
N THR A 23 -11.77 33.01 3.40
CA THR A 23 -10.36 32.86 3.01
C THR A 23 -10.08 31.48 2.44
N ASP A 24 -10.49 30.43 3.15
CA ASP A 24 -10.16 29.04 2.82
C ASP A 24 -11.27 28.29 2.09
N GLY A 25 -12.49 28.85 2.02
CA GLY A 25 -13.61 28.29 1.28
C GLY A 25 -14.35 27.15 1.98
N PHE A 26 -15.55 26.86 1.47
CA PHE A 26 -16.39 25.75 1.92
C PHE A 26 -16.28 24.55 0.98
N PHE A 27 -15.78 23.42 1.49
CA PHE A 27 -15.63 22.18 0.75
C PHE A 27 -16.33 21.04 1.44
N SER A 28 -16.98 20.20 0.62
CA SER A 28 -17.53 18.92 1.04
C SER A 28 -16.68 17.78 0.52
N LEU A 29 -16.09 17.03 1.44
CA LEU A 29 -15.19 15.92 1.17
C LEU A 29 -15.94 14.60 1.42
N ASN A 30 -16.06 13.77 0.39
CA ASN A 30 -16.57 12.40 0.53
C ASN A 30 -15.40 11.43 0.59
N PHE A 31 -15.24 10.70 1.69
CA PHE A 31 -14.17 9.72 1.86
C PHE A 31 -14.61 8.32 1.40
N TYR A 32 -13.67 7.54 0.90
CA TYR A 32 -13.93 6.17 0.44
C TYR A 32 -12.94 5.19 1.07
N THR A 33 -13.47 4.02 1.45
CA THR A 33 -12.67 2.89 1.92
C THR A 33 -12.35 1.93 0.77
N ASN A 34 -11.15 1.34 0.78
CA ASN A 34 -10.81 0.24 -0.12
C ASN A 34 -11.25 -1.13 0.41
N SER A 35 -10.97 -2.20 -0.35
CA SER A 35 -11.30 -3.58 0.04
C SER A 35 -10.63 -4.07 1.33
N GLN A 36 -9.61 -3.35 1.81
CA GLN A 36 -8.95 -3.62 3.09
C GLN A 36 -9.55 -2.83 4.25
N GLY A 37 -10.61 -2.05 4.01
CA GLY A 37 -11.25 -1.19 5.01
C GLY A 37 -10.50 0.10 5.32
N ASP A 38 -9.43 0.42 4.57
CA ASP A 38 -8.66 1.65 4.76
C ASP A 38 -9.28 2.79 3.95
N VAL A 39 -9.40 3.98 4.55
CA VAL A 39 -9.68 5.21 3.80
C VAL A 39 -8.49 5.54 2.92
N ASP A 40 -8.68 5.46 1.60
CA ASP A 40 -7.61 5.58 0.61
C ASP A 40 -7.81 6.69 -0.42
N ARG A 41 -9.00 7.29 -0.45
CA ARG A 41 -9.25 8.47 -1.27
C ARG A 41 -10.37 9.33 -0.71
N PHE A 42 -10.40 10.59 -1.14
CA PHE A 42 -11.57 11.43 -1.03
C PHE A 42 -11.89 12.09 -2.37
N GLU A 43 -13.16 12.43 -2.55
CA GLU A 43 -13.66 13.21 -3.67
C GLU A 43 -14.12 14.58 -3.16
N VAL A 44 -13.84 15.62 -3.93
CA VAL A 44 -14.29 17.00 -3.70
C VAL A 44 -14.72 17.62 -5.02
N SER A 45 -15.81 18.40 -5.01
CA SER A 45 -16.21 19.22 -6.15
C SER A 45 -15.50 20.58 -6.07
N MET A 46 -14.85 20.96 -7.16
CA MET A 46 -14.19 22.26 -7.35
C MET A 46 -14.74 22.93 -8.62
N ASP A 47 -14.33 24.17 -8.90
CA ASP A 47 -14.86 24.97 -10.02
C ASP A 47 -14.78 24.28 -11.39
N GLU A 48 -13.78 23.42 -11.58
CA GLU A 48 -13.54 22.69 -12.84
C GLU A 48 -14.12 21.26 -12.83
N GLY A 49 -14.82 20.86 -11.77
CA GLY A 49 -15.46 19.54 -11.63
C GLY A 49 -15.03 18.76 -10.40
N GLN A 50 -15.32 17.46 -10.40
CA GLN A 50 -14.95 16.55 -9.32
C GLN A 50 -13.48 16.14 -9.41
N VAL A 51 -12.76 16.25 -8.29
CA VAL A 51 -11.36 15.84 -8.16
C VAL A 51 -11.26 14.72 -7.13
N ILE A 52 -10.56 13.65 -7.49
CA ILE A 52 -10.27 12.52 -6.60
C ILE A 52 -8.83 12.60 -6.14
N PHE A 53 -8.65 12.62 -4.82
CA PHE A 53 -7.34 12.57 -4.18
C PHE A 53 -7.10 11.19 -3.60
N THR A 54 -6.10 10.48 -4.11
CA THR A 54 -5.68 9.17 -3.60
C THR A 54 -4.55 9.31 -2.59
N ARG A 55 -4.70 8.68 -1.43
CA ARG A 55 -3.68 8.59 -0.39
C ARG A 55 -2.47 7.84 -0.91
N LYS A 56 -1.30 8.48 -0.82
CA LYS A 56 -0.01 7.82 -1.09
C LYS A 56 0.53 7.17 0.18
N ALA A 57 1.18 6.02 0.01
CA ALA A 57 1.98 5.44 1.08
C ALA A 57 3.15 6.36 1.44
N ASP A 58 3.65 6.21 2.66
CA ASP A 58 4.84 6.94 3.10
C ASP A 58 6.02 6.63 2.18
N ALA A 59 6.68 7.67 1.66
CA ALA A 59 7.77 7.55 0.71
C ALA A 59 8.97 6.76 1.28
N SER A 60 9.15 6.78 2.61
CA SER A 60 10.19 6.00 3.30
C SER A 60 10.03 4.48 3.12
N LEU A 61 8.81 4.01 2.80
CA LEU A 61 8.56 2.59 2.56
C LEU A 61 9.10 2.10 1.21
N ALA A 62 9.40 3.02 0.29
CA ALA A 62 9.92 2.73 -1.04
C ALA A 62 11.43 3.02 -1.17
N THR A 63 12.11 3.42 -0.09
CA THR A 63 13.57 3.61 -0.13
C THR A 63 14.27 2.28 -0.33
N VAL A 64 15.38 2.31 -1.04
CA VAL A 64 16.17 1.12 -1.37
C VAL A 64 16.59 0.38 -0.09
N GLU A 65 17.00 1.10 0.95
CA GLU A 65 17.37 0.59 2.28
C GLU A 65 16.25 -0.22 2.94
N THR A 66 15.02 0.29 2.85
CA THR A 66 13.82 -0.40 3.35
C THR A 66 13.52 -1.64 2.51
N LEU A 67 13.56 -1.53 1.17
CA LEU A 67 13.20 -2.63 0.27
C LEU A 67 14.20 -3.79 0.32
N GLN A 68 15.47 -3.51 0.59
CA GLN A 68 16.54 -4.53 0.65
C GLN A 68 16.30 -5.57 1.73
N GLN A 69 15.59 -5.22 2.81
CA GLN A 69 15.25 -6.15 3.89
C GLN A 69 14.39 -7.32 3.38
N TYR A 70 13.59 -7.07 2.34
CA TYR A 70 12.63 -8.02 1.78
C TYR A 70 13.22 -8.89 0.66
N VAL A 71 14.39 -8.54 0.12
CA VAL A 71 15.05 -9.29 -0.95
C VAL A 71 15.42 -10.70 -0.47
N GLY A 72 15.24 -11.67 -1.35
CA GLY A 72 15.60 -13.06 -1.11
C GLY A 72 14.64 -14.05 -1.78
N LYS A 73 14.88 -15.33 -1.54
CA LYS A 73 14.01 -16.42 -2.01
C LYS A 73 13.12 -16.90 -0.87
N TYR A 74 11.87 -17.17 -1.20
CA TYR A 74 10.85 -17.59 -0.25
C TYR A 74 10.12 -18.81 -0.81
N GLN A 75 9.77 -19.76 0.05
CA GLN A 75 9.23 -21.05 -0.36
C GLN A 75 7.98 -21.44 0.43
N ALA A 76 7.00 -21.99 -0.29
CA ALA A 76 5.85 -22.70 0.25
C ALA A 76 5.62 -23.96 -0.58
N GLY A 77 5.74 -25.14 0.04
CA GLY A 77 5.70 -26.42 -0.69
C GLY A 77 6.79 -26.49 -1.77
N SER A 78 6.41 -26.75 -3.02
CA SER A 78 7.32 -26.75 -4.19
C SER A 78 7.48 -25.38 -4.85
N THR A 79 6.70 -24.38 -4.46
CA THR A 79 6.72 -23.05 -5.07
C THR A 79 7.81 -22.19 -4.43
N ILE A 80 8.67 -21.60 -5.27
CA ILE A 80 9.70 -20.64 -4.85
C ILE A 80 9.41 -19.29 -5.53
N ILE A 81 9.37 -18.24 -4.72
CA ILE A 81 9.20 -16.86 -5.13
C ILE A 81 10.49 -16.10 -4.82
N GLU A 82 11.06 -15.44 -5.81
CA GLU A 82 12.19 -14.53 -5.60
C GLU A 82 11.68 -13.10 -5.48
N MET A 83 12.05 -12.43 -4.39
CA MET A 83 11.84 -11.01 -4.17
C MET A 83 13.11 -10.27 -4.58
N ALA A 84 13.02 -9.37 -5.55
CA ALA A 84 14.17 -8.62 -6.06
C ALA A 84 13.81 -7.16 -6.31
N ILE A 85 14.78 -6.26 -6.11
CA ILE A 85 14.64 -4.85 -6.47
C ILE A 85 15.02 -4.68 -7.94
N LYS A 86 14.20 -3.93 -8.68
CA LYS A 86 14.43 -3.51 -10.06
C LYS A 86 14.12 -2.03 -10.20
N ASN A 87 14.50 -1.45 -11.33
CA ASN A 87 14.25 -0.03 -11.64
C ASN A 87 14.65 0.89 -10.46
N GLU A 88 15.81 0.58 -9.86
CA GLU A 88 16.39 1.23 -8.68
C GLU A 88 15.65 1.02 -7.36
N ASN A 89 14.34 1.22 -7.29
CA ASN A 89 13.58 1.27 -6.04
C ASN A 89 12.19 0.58 -6.10
N GLU A 90 12.05 -0.43 -6.96
CA GLU A 90 10.80 -1.16 -7.10
C GLU A 90 11.00 -2.63 -6.71
N LEU A 91 10.25 -3.12 -5.73
CA LEU A 91 10.28 -4.52 -5.33
C LEU A 91 9.38 -5.34 -6.25
N PHE A 92 9.89 -6.46 -6.74
CA PHE A 92 9.17 -7.41 -7.59
C PHE A 92 9.16 -8.80 -6.97
N ALA A 93 7.99 -9.45 -7.04
CA ALA A 93 7.86 -10.90 -6.85
C ALA A 93 8.02 -11.60 -8.19
N ILE A 94 8.95 -12.56 -8.25
CA ILE A 94 9.35 -13.25 -9.47
C ILE A 94 9.10 -14.75 -9.28
N LEU A 95 8.21 -15.29 -10.10
CA LEU A 95 7.94 -16.71 -10.20
C LEU A 95 8.38 -17.20 -11.59
N PRO A 96 9.12 -18.31 -11.70
CA PRO A 96 9.47 -18.88 -12.99
C PRO A 96 8.23 -19.15 -13.86
N GLY A 97 8.25 -18.67 -15.10
CA GLY A 97 7.17 -18.88 -16.07
C GLY A 97 5.93 -17.98 -15.90
N GLN A 98 5.93 -17.06 -14.93
CA GLN A 98 4.84 -16.10 -14.72
C GLN A 98 5.31 -14.65 -14.98
N PRO A 99 4.40 -13.72 -15.30
CA PRO A 99 4.70 -12.29 -15.28
C PRO A 99 5.23 -11.85 -13.92
N GLN A 100 6.25 -10.98 -13.93
CA GLN A 100 6.80 -10.43 -12.70
C GLN A 100 5.82 -9.42 -12.10
N LEU A 101 5.58 -9.55 -10.80
CA LEU A 101 4.58 -8.76 -10.12
C LEU A 101 5.23 -7.65 -9.33
N ARG A 102 4.94 -6.40 -9.69
CA ARG A 102 5.41 -5.23 -8.95
C ARG A 102 4.65 -5.11 -7.62
N LEU A 103 5.40 -4.99 -6.53
CA LEU A 103 4.88 -4.80 -5.18
C LEU A 103 4.96 -3.31 -4.80
N LEU A 104 3.80 -2.71 -4.57
CA LEU A 104 3.64 -1.32 -4.16
C LEU A 104 3.52 -1.25 -2.63
N PRO A 105 4.37 -0.49 -1.93
CA PRO A 105 4.23 -0.32 -0.49
C PRO A 105 2.87 0.29 -0.15
N SER A 106 2.20 -0.26 0.87
CA SER A 106 0.94 0.27 1.37
C SER A 106 1.05 0.70 2.83
N LYS A 107 1.66 -0.14 3.67
CA LYS A 107 1.93 0.09 5.09
C LYS A 107 3.29 -0.54 5.43
N PRO A 108 3.88 -0.29 6.61
CA PRO A 108 5.11 -0.99 7.01
C PRO A 108 4.98 -2.51 6.83
N ARG A 109 5.87 -3.09 6.01
CA ARG A 109 5.93 -4.53 5.67
C ARG A 109 4.74 -5.08 4.87
N ILE A 110 3.79 -4.26 4.45
CA ILE A 110 2.60 -4.67 3.69
C ILE A 110 2.63 -4.03 2.32
N PHE A 111 2.56 -4.87 1.29
CA PHE A 111 2.58 -4.48 -0.10
C PHE A 111 1.28 -4.93 -0.80
N LYS A 112 0.88 -4.12 -1.78
CA LYS A 112 -0.24 -4.37 -2.69
C LYS A 112 0.29 -4.50 -4.11
N THR A 113 -0.60 -4.86 -5.03
CA THR A 113 -0.31 -4.85 -6.47
C THR A 113 -1.24 -3.88 -7.16
N LYS A 114 -0.85 -3.38 -8.34
CA LYS A 114 -1.72 -2.50 -9.12
C LYS A 114 -2.92 -3.25 -9.70
N ASP A 115 -2.67 -4.48 -10.13
CA ASP A 115 -3.64 -5.25 -10.93
C ASP A 115 -4.61 -6.05 -10.05
N PHE A 116 -4.23 -6.36 -8.81
CA PHE A 116 -5.03 -7.15 -7.87
C PHE A 116 -5.12 -6.44 -6.52
N ALA A 117 -6.20 -5.70 -6.30
CA ALA A 117 -6.42 -4.89 -5.09
C ALA A 117 -6.53 -5.72 -3.80
N ASP A 118 -6.99 -6.97 -3.93
CA ASP A 118 -7.20 -7.90 -2.81
C ASP A 118 -5.97 -8.77 -2.53
N LEU A 119 -4.95 -8.71 -3.39
CA LEU A 119 -3.69 -9.42 -3.19
C LEU A 119 -2.76 -8.59 -2.31
N LEU A 120 -2.55 -9.07 -1.08
CA LEU A 120 -1.59 -8.51 -0.13
C LEU A 120 -0.38 -9.42 0.05
N VAL A 121 0.79 -8.80 0.16
CA VAL A 121 2.04 -9.44 0.61
C VAL A 121 2.44 -8.78 1.93
N GLU A 122 2.37 -9.53 3.02
CA GLU A 122 2.74 -9.09 4.36
C GLU A 122 4.02 -9.81 4.83
N PHE A 123 5.13 -9.10 4.96
CA PHE A 123 6.39 -9.68 5.44
C PHE A 123 6.36 -9.96 6.95
N VAL A 124 6.77 -11.17 7.32
CA VAL A 124 6.84 -11.65 8.70
C VAL A 124 8.22 -11.33 9.26
N VAL A 125 8.24 -10.76 10.47
CA VAL A 125 9.46 -10.46 11.22
C VAL A 125 9.48 -11.29 12.49
N GLU A 126 10.59 -11.96 12.76
CA GLU A 126 10.88 -12.57 14.05
C GLU A 126 12.19 -11.97 14.58
N GLY A 127 12.14 -11.41 15.79
CA GLY A 127 13.22 -10.56 16.30
C GLY A 127 13.41 -9.34 15.39
N ASN A 128 14.58 -9.26 14.74
CA ASN A 128 14.93 -8.18 13.80
C ASN A 128 15.12 -8.67 12.35
N ALA A 129 14.69 -9.89 12.03
CA ALA A 129 14.91 -10.49 10.71
C ALA A 129 13.60 -10.83 10.00
N ILE A 130 13.58 -10.62 8.69
CA ILE A 130 12.51 -11.11 7.81
C ILE A 130 12.64 -12.63 7.68
N THR A 131 11.66 -13.36 8.21
CA THR A 131 11.64 -14.84 8.19
C THR A 131 10.73 -15.41 7.12
N GLY A 132 9.89 -14.57 6.51
CA GLY A 132 8.96 -15.00 5.48
C GLY A 132 8.03 -13.87 5.03
N PHE A 133 7.00 -14.23 4.26
CA PHE A 133 5.85 -13.39 4.03
C PHE A 133 4.57 -14.21 3.94
N LYS A 134 3.45 -13.55 4.19
CA LYS A 134 2.10 -14.06 3.97
C LYS A 134 1.56 -13.44 2.69
N GLN A 135 1.15 -14.28 1.75
CA GLN A 135 0.26 -13.85 0.67
C GLN A 135 -1.17 -13.96 1.18
N LYS A 136 -1.98 -12.91 1.03
CA LYS A 136 -3.41 -12.94 1.31
C LYS A 136 -4.17 -12.53 0.06
N ASP A 137 -5.18 -13.30 -0.28
CA ASP A 137 -6.10 -13.01 -1.36
C ASP A 137 -7.46 -13.65 -1.01
N PRO A 138 -8.51 -13.49 -1.85
CA PRO A 138 -9.82 -14.07 -1.55
C PRO A 138 -9.85 -15.60 -1.38
N SER A 139 -8.84 -16.33 -1.85
CA SER A 139 -8.75 -17.79 -1.70
C SER A 139 -8.15 -18.23 -0.36
N GLY A 140 -7.42 -17.33 0.33
CA GLY A 140 -6.90 -17.59 1.67
C GLY A 140 -5.60 -16.87 1.98
N GLU A 141 -4.93 -17.37 3.03
CA GLU A 141 -3.61 -16.90 3.47
C GLU A 141 -2.58 -18.02 3.28
N TYR A 142 -1.46 -17.69 2.63
CA TYR A 142 -0.38 -18.63 2.33
C TYR A 142 0.95 -18.11 2.88
N LEU A 143 1.62 -18.90 3.71
CA LEU A 143 2.91 -18.55 4.30
C LEU A 143 4.07 -19.07 3.43
N PHE A 144 4.92 -18.15 2.97
CA PHE A 144 6.19 -18.45 2.32
C PHE A 144 7.33 -18.16 3.28
N LYS A 145 8.12 -19.18 3.62
CA LYS A 145 9.28 -19.05 4.51
C LYS A 145 10.50 -18.61 3.73
N LYS A 146 11.32 -17.71 4.29
CA LYS A 146 12.58 -17.30 3.69
C LYS A 146 13.51 -18.49 3.62
N VAL A 147 14.07 -18.75 2.44
CA VAL A 147 15.05 -19.80 2.22
C VAL A 147 16.38 -19.31 2.81
N THR A 148 16.86 -19.99 3.85
CA THR A 148 18.20 -19.77 4.37
C THR A 148 19.18 -20.45 3.42
N SER A 149 20.12 -19.70 2.83
CA SER A 149 21.28 -20.34 2.18
C SER A 149 22.03 -21.14 3.25
N LYS A 150 22.19 -22.44 3.03
CA LYS A 150 23.15 -23.27 3.74
C LYS A 150 24.57 -22.97 3.28
#